data_AF-A0A8S0GVS7-F1
#
_entry.id   AF-A0A8S0GVS7-F1
#
_cell.length_a   1.000
_cell.length_b   1.000
_cell.length_c   1.000
_cell.angle_alpha   90.00
_cell.angle_beta   90.00
_cell.angle_gamma   90.00
#
_symmetry.space_group_name_H-M   'P 1'
#
loop_
_entity.id
_entity.type
_entity.pdbx_description
1 polymer ?
#
loop_
_entity_poly.entity_id
_entity_poly.type
_entity_poly.pdbx_seq_one_letter_code
_entity_poly.pdbx_strand_id
1 'polypeptide(L)'
;MKKLKTFTVHGTAVGSDQRIQLDEISILAEPDTLRTLGEFLINASCEMAASGLEHVHLQDVIEHFSHQEHVDVIALNRAVIKPA
;
A
#
# COMPACT_ATOMS: atom_id res chain seq x y z
N MET A 1 -21.15 -12.38 -5.85
CA MET A 1 -19.83 -12.28 -5.18
C MET A 1 -18.94 -11.35 -5.99
N LYS A 2 -18.25 -10.41 -5.35
CA LYS A 2 -17.29 -9.54 -6.06
C LYS A 2 -16.03 -10.35 -6.38
N LYS A 3 -15.49 -10.24 -7.59
CA LYS A 3 -14.21 -10.83 -7.98
C LYS A 3 -13.13 -9.75 -7.91
N LEU A 4 -12.00 -10.07 -7.30
CA LEU A 4 -10.82 -9.21 -7.37
C LEU A 4 -10.27 -9.23 -8.80
N LYS A 5 -9.86 -8.07 -9.30
CA LYS A 5 -9.04 -7.98 -10.51
C LYS A 5 -7.62 -8.44 -10.18
N THR A 6 -6.85 -8.80 -11.19
CA THR A 6 -5.43 -9.19 -11.03
C THR A 6 -4.65 -8.08 -10.33
N PHE A 7 -3.95 -8.44 -9.26
CA PHE A 7 -3.01 -7.58 -8.53
C PHE A 7 -1.74 -8.37 -8.20
N THR A 8 -0.66 -7.66 -7.89
CA THR A 8 0.57 -8.23 -7.34
C THR A 8 0.94 -7.45 -6.09
N VAL A 9 1.65 -8.09 -5.19
CA VAL A 9 2.20 -7.46 -4.00
C VAL A 9 3.71 -7.53 -4.09
N HIS A 10 4.36 -6.45 -3.68
CA HIS A 10 5.81 -6.43 -3.56
C HIS A 10 6.20 -5.87 -2.20
N GLY A 11 7.29 -6.40 -1.65
CA GLY A 11 7.94 -5.88 -0.44
C GLY A 11 9.37 -5.47 -0.74
N THR A 12 9.96 -4.77 0.21
CA THR A 12 11.38 -4.45 0.23
C THR A 12 11.92 -4.89 1.59
N ALA A 13 13.01 -5.66 1.60
CA ALA A 13 13.61 -6.11 2.85
C ALA A 13 14.23 -4.91 3.59
N VAL A 14 14.20 -4.95 4.94
CA VAL A 14 14.82 -3.92 5.79
C VAL A 14 16.31 -3.81 5.45
N GLY A 15 16.78 -2.60 5.19
CA GLY A 15 18.18 -2.34 4.81
C GLY A 15 18.54 -2.71 3.38
N SER A 16 17.56 -3.03 2.53
CA SER A 16 17.73 -3.30 1.10
C SER A 16 16.88 -2.33 0.28
N ASP A 17 17.32 -2.05 -0.94
CA ASP A 17 16.54 -1.40 -2.00
C ASP A 17 15.94 -2.43 -2.98
N GLN A 18 16.21 -3.73 -2.76
CA GLN A 18 15.73 -4.79 -3.62
C GLN A 18 14.25 -5.06 -3.39
N ARG A 19 13.48 -4.87 -4.45
CA ARG A 19 12.05 -5.19 -4.50
C ARG A 19 11.85 -6.68 -4.75
N ILE A 20 11.08 -7.34 -3.88
CA ILE A 20 10.69 -8.76 -3.99
C ILE A 20 9.18 -8.86 -4.22
N GLN A 21 8.74 -9.73 -5.13
CA GLN A 21 7.32 -10.06 -5.26
C GLN A 21 6.92 -11.03 -4.14
N LEU A 22 5.76 -10.80 -3.53
CA LEU A 22 5.25 -11.58 -2.41
C LEU A 22 4.03 -12.41 -2.84
N ASP A 23 3.97 -13.66 -2.37
CA ASP A 23 2.78 -14.51 -2.51
C ASP A 23 1.74 -14.22 -1.41
N GLU A 24 2.18 -13.73 -0.24
CA GLU A 24 1.34 -13.41 0.92
C GLU A 24 1.88 -12.17 1.67
N ILE A 25 0.98 -11.43 2.32
CA ILE A 25 1.32 -10.46 3.38
C ILE A 25 0.64 -10.92 4.67
N SER A 26 1.41 -11.01 5.75
CA SER A 26 0.89 -11.12 7.12
C SER A 26 1.08 -9.79 7.86
N ILE A 27 -0.01 -9.22 8.39
CA ILE A 27 0.02 -7.95 9.16
C ILE A 27 -0.32 -8.27 10.62
N LEU A 28 0.63 -7.99 11.52
CA LEU A 28 0.43 -8.07 12.96
C LEU A 28 0.24 -6.65 13.51
N ALA A 29 -0.98 -6.32 13.91
CA ALA A 29 -1.32 -4.99 14.41
C ALA A 29 -2.57 -5.01 15.31
N GLU A 30 -2.78 -3.93 16.04
CA GLU A 30 -4.01 -3.71 16.80
C GLU A 30 -5.21 -3.45 15.87
N PRO A 31 -6.46 -3.75 16.29
CA PRO A 31 -7.64 -3.62 15.43
C PRO A 31 -7.90 -2.21 14.88
N ASP A 32 -7.54 -1.17 15.62
CA ASP A 32 -7.62 0.22 15.18
C ASP A 32 -6.58 0.55 14.11
N THR A 33 -5.35 0.08 14.26
CA THR A 33 -4.31 0.17 13.23
C THR A 33 -4.75 -0.51 11.93
N LEU A 34 -5.36 -1.69 12.02
CA LEU A 34 -5.94 -2.39 10.85
C LEU A 34 -7.06 -1.59 10.19
N ARG A 35 -7.88 -0.87 10.98
CA ARG A 35 -8.92 0.03 10.44
C ARG A 35 -8.30 1.18 9.67
N THR A 36 -7.29 1.85 10.23
CA THR A 36 -6.57 2.95 9.57
C THR A 36 -5.94 2.50 8.25
N LEU A 37 -5.33 1.30 8.20
CA LEU A 37 -4.83 0.72 6.96
C LEU A 37 -5.94 0.47 5.93
N GLY A 38 -7.11 0.00 6.38
CA GLY A 38 -8.28 -0.17 5.51
C GLY A 38 -8.80 1.15 4.94
N GLU A 39 -8.89 2.18 5.78
CA GLU A 39 -9.30 3.53 5.38
C GLU A 39 -8.32 4.15 4.38
N PHE A 40 -7.01 3.97 4.61
CA PHE A 40 -5.97 4.36 3.66
C PHE A 40 -6.19 3.73 2.28
N LEU A 41 -6.40 2.41 2.20
CA LEU A 41 -6.61 1.73 0.91
C LEU A 41 -7.88 2.21 0.19
N ILE A 42 -8.95 2.50 0.93
CA ILE A 42 -10.18 3.06 0.37
C ILE A 42 -9.92 4.45 -0.20
N ASN A 43 -9.27 5.33 0.56
CA ASN A 43 -8.99 6.70 0.14
C ASN A 43 -8.03 6.74 -1.06
N ALA A 44 -6.95 5.96 -1.02
CA ALA A 44 -6.02 5.82 -2.13
C ALA A 44 -6.74 5.35 -3.41
N SER A 45 -7.65 4.37 -3.31
CA SER A 45 -8.46 3.94 -4.45
C SER A 45 -9.34 5.05 -5.01
N CYS A 46 -9.92 5.89 -4.15
CA CYS A 46 -10.74 7.02 -4.58
C CYS A 46 -9.90 8.08 -5.29
N GLU A 47 -8.74 8.44 -4.75
CA GLU A 47 -7.83 9.41 -5.35
C GLU A 47 -7.29 8.93 -6.70
N MET A 48 -6.81 7.69 -6.77
CA MET A 48 -6.35 7.08 -8.03
C MET A 48 -7.41 7.11 -9.13
N ALA A 49 -8.68 6.90 -8.77
CA ALA A 49 -9.78 6.94 -9.72
C ALA A 49 -10.14 8.37 -10.16
N ALA A 50 -10.03 9.35 -9.26
CA ALA A 50 -10.44 10.73 -9.50
C ALA A 50 -9.35 11.57 -10.19
N SER A 51 -8.10 11.43 -9.78
CA SER A 51 -6.97 12.27 -10.23
C SER A 51 -5.92 11.51 -11.03
N GLY A 52 -6.05 10.18 -11.15
CA GLY A 52 -5.11 9.38 -11.94
C GLY A 52 -3.73 9.24 -11.30
N LEU A 53 -3.62 9.39 -9.98
CA LEU A 53 -2.34 9.21 -9.27
C LEU A 53 -1.74 7.84 -9.54
N GLU A 54 -0.43 7.81 -9.75
CA GLU A 54 0.32 6.58 -9.98
C GLU A 54 0.43 5.74 -8.70
N HIS A 55 0.63 6.39 -7.56
CA HIS A 55 0.78 5.74 -6.27
C HIS A 55 0.42 6.71 -5.13
N VAL A 56 0.11 6.14 -3.97
CA VAL A 56 -0.16 6.88 -2.73
C VAL A 56 0.58 6.17 -1.60
N HIS A 57 1.30 6.91 -0.78
CA HIS A 57 2.04 6.40 0.36
C HIS A 57 1.26 6.58 1.67
N LEU A 58 1.36 5.61 2.57
CA LEU A 58 0.78 5.72 3.91
C LEU A 58 1.47 6.81 4.73
N GLN A 59 2.79 6.94 4.60
CA GLN A 59 3.58 7.97 5.29
C GLN A 59 3.11 9.41 4.98
N ASP A 60 2.48 9.65 3.83
CA ASP A 60 2.03 10.99 3.43
C ASP A 60 0.71 11.39 4.10
N VAL A 61 -0.01 10.41 4.66
CA VAL A 61 -1.36 10.62 5.24
C VAL A 61 -1.43 10.36 6.74
N ILE A 62 -0.39 9.79 7.34
CA ILE A 62 -0.32 9.52 8.79
C ILE A 62 0.53 10.58 9.48
N GLU A 63 -0.04 11.20 10.51
CA GLU A 63 0.69 12.15 11.36
C GLU A 63 1.83 11.44 12.12
N HIS A 64 2.97 12.11 12.26
CA HIS A 64 4.13 11.61 13.00
C HIS A 64 4.70 10.27 12.51
N PHE A 65 4.63 10.00 11.21
CA PHE A 65 5.26 8.82 10.63
C PHE A 65 6.78 8.76 10.91
N SER A 66 7.27 7.61 11.36
CA SER A 66 8.69 7.34 11.59
C SER A 66 9.14 6.14 10.75
N HIS A 67 10.14 6.34 9.89
CA HIS A 67 10.74 5.25 9.11
C HIS A 67 11.49 4.21 9.98
N GLN A 68 11.75 4.53 11.25
CA GLN A 68 12.38 3.60 12.19
C GLN A 68 11.36 2.69 12.86
N GLU A 69 10.16 3.21 13.13
CA GLU A 69 9.13 2.51 13.92
C GLU A 69 7.98 1.97 13.07
N HIS A 70 7.77 2.53 11.88
CA HIS A 70 6.62 2.22 11.03
C HIS A 70 7.04 1.63 9.68
N VAL A 71 6.15 0.80 9.16
CA VAL A 71 6.22 0.27 7.80
C VAL A 71 5.38 1.16 6.89
N ASP A 72 5.96 1.64 5.80
CA ASP A 72 5.20 2.36 4.79
C ASP A 72 4.45 1.38 3.88
N VAL A 73 3.17 1.66 3.65
CA VAL A 73 2.31 0.88 2.75
C VAL A 73 2.00 1.73 1.53
N ILE A 74 2.36 1.23 0.36
CA ILE A 74 2.24 1.98 -0.89
C ILE A 74 1.16 1.34 -1.75
N ALA A 75 0.09 2.10 -2.01
CA ALA A 75 -0.91 1.70 -3.00
C ALA A 75 -0.39 2.08 -4.40
N LEU A 76 -0.39 1.13 -5.35
CA LEU A 76 0.09 1.35 -6.72
C LEU A 76 -1.06 1.21 -7.72
N ASN A 77 -1.21 2.20 -8.60
CA ASN A 77 -2.28 2.26 -9.58
C ASN A 77 -1.93 1.48 -10.86
N ARG A 78 -2.40 0.23 -10.96
CA ARG A 78 -2.19 -0.62 -12.14
C ARG A 78 -2.83 -0.06 -13.43
N ALA A 79 -3.76 0.90 -13.35
CA ALA A 79 -4.31 1.54 -14.55
C ALA A 79 -3.28 2.47 -15.21
N VAL A 80 -2.27 2.92 -14.47
CA VAL A 80 -1.23 3.86 -14.92
C VAL A 80 0.14 3.18 -14.97
N ILE A 81 0.48 2.43 -13.93
CA ILE A 81 1.75 1.71 -13.82
C ILE A 81 1.64 0.37 -14.57
N LYS A 82 2.52 0.20 -15.58
CA LYS A 82 2.72 -1.11 -16.23
C LYS A 82 3.74 -1.91 -15.42
N PRO A 83 3.47 -3.19 -15.11
CA PRO A 83 4.47 -4.07 -14.53
C PRO A 83 5.71 -4.11 -15.45
N ALA A 84 6.90 -4.10 -14.86
CA ALA A 84 8.15 -4.40 -15.57
C ALA A 84 8.19 -5.87 -15.99
#